data_AF-F0GHE6-F1
#
_entry.id   AF-F0GHE6-F1
#
_cell.length_a   1.000
_cell.length_b   1.000
_cell.length_c   1.000
_cell.angle_alpha   90.00
_cell.angle_beta   90.00
_cell.angle_gamma   90.00
#
_symmetry.space_group_name_H-M   'P 1'
#
loop_
_entity.id
_entity.type
_entity.pdbx_description
1 polymer ?
#
loop_
_entity_poly.entity_id
_entity_poly.type
_entity_poly.pdbx_seq_one_letter_code
_entity_poly.pdbx_strand_id
1 'polypeptide(L)' 'RDYRKENGLVIPHTMETVVSGVKATHRITIEHVALNEAADDALFGKPPISFATHVTSR' A
#
# COMPACT_ATOMS: atom_id res chain seq x y z
N ARG A 1 9.78 9.56 -12.74
CA ARG A 1 8.78 8.99 -11.79
C ARG A 1 7.62 8.47 -12.63
N ASP A 2 7.21 7.23 -12.42
CA ASP A 2 6.16 6.56 -13.20
C ASP A 2 4.79 7.12 -12.79
N TYR A 3 4.32 8.19 -13.44
CA TYR A 3 3.00 8.77 -13.21
C TYR A 3 2.09 8.42 -14.38
N ARG A 4 0.85 8.05 -14.09
CA ARG A 4 -0.15 7.65 -15.09
C ARG A 4 -1.45 8.41 -14.87
N LYS A 5 -2.22 8.55 -15.96
CA LYS A 5 -3.56 9.13 -15.90
C LYS A 5 -4.55 8.02 -15.60
N GLU A 6 -5.23 8.12 -14.46
CA GLU A 6 -6.23 7.17 -13.99
C GLU A 6 -7.54 7.91 -13.76
N ASN A 7 -8.54 7.70 -14.62
CA ASN A 7 -9.88 8.30 -14.50
C ASN A 7 -9.88 9.81 -14.19
N GLY A 8 -9.02 10.57 -14.86
CA GLY A 8 -8.90 12.04 -14.70
C GLY A 8 -7.93 12.51 -13.61
N LEU A 9 -7.37 11.59 -12.81
CA LEU A 9 -6.32 11.88 -11.85
C LEU A 9 -4.94 11.52 -12.41
N VAL A 10 -3.88 12.14 -11.88
CA VAL A 10 -2.50 11.78 -12.17
C VAL A 10 -1.92 11.09 -10.95
N ILE A 11 -1.65 9.78 -11.05
CA ILE A 11 -1.28 8.92 -9.92
C ILE A 11 0.13 8.35 -10.14
N PRO A 12 1.03 8.35 -9.14
CA PRO A 12 2.30 7.67 -9.23
C PRO A 12 2.13 6.15 -9.09
N HIS A 13 2.64 5.38 -10.05
CA HIS A 13 2.70 3.91 -10.01
C HIS A 13 4.01 3.37 -9.43
N THR A 14 4.99 4.23 -9.17
CA THR A 14 6.19 3.84 -8.42
C THR A 14 6.47 4.87 -7.34
N MET A 15 6.61 4.40 -6.11
CA MET A 15 7.02 5.20 -4.95
C MET A 15 8.30 4.63 -4.37
N GLU A 16 9.26 5.50 -4.08
CA GLU A 16 10.55 5.10 -3.56
C GLU A 16 10.86 5.95 -2.32
N THR A 17 11.16 5.26 -1.21
CA THR A 17 11.57 5.87 0.05
C THR A 17 13.06 5.65 0.26
N VAL A 18 13.79 6.76 0.30
CA VAL A 18 15.23 6.80 0.61
C VAL A 18 15.40 7.52 1.94
N VAL A 19 16.09 6.89 2.88
CA VAL A 19 16.39 7.49 4.19
C VAL A 19 17.86 7.92 4.19
N SER A 20 18.11 9.20 4.48
CA SER A 20 19.47 9.72 4.52
C SER A 20 20.34 8.92 5.50
N GLY A 21 21.54 8.55 5.06
CA GLY A 21 22.47 7.74 5.86
C GLY A 21 22.17 6.24 5.90
N VAL A 22 21.08 5.77 5.30
CA VAL A 22 20.74 4.34 5.19
C VAL A 22 20.91 3.89 3.74
N LYS A 23 21.65 2.80 3.53
CA LYS A 23 21.91 2.26 2.17
C LYS A 23 20.69 1.59 1.54
N ALA A 24 19.77 1.09 2.36
CA ALA A 24 18.59 0.40 1.89
C ALA A 24 17.55 1.39 1.36
N THR A 25 16.99 1.06 0.19
CA THR A 25 15.88 1.76 -0.42
C THR A 25 14.65 0.87 -0.40
N HIS A 26 13.47 1.45 -0.13
CA HIS A 26 12.21 0.72 -0.19
C HIS A 26 11.37 1.24 -1.36
N ARG A 27 10.96 0.33 -2.25
CA ARG A 27 10.16 0.65 -3.43
C ARG A 27 8.82 -0.05 -3.38
N ILE A 28 7.75 0.71 -3.66
CA ILE A 28 6.39 0.22 -3.86
C ILE A 28 6.02 0.43 -5.32
N THR A 29 5.44 -0.60 -5.96
CA THR A 29 4.88 -0.52 -7.31
C THR A 29 3.37 -0.69 -7.22
N ILE A 30 2.60 0.21 -7.84
CA ILE A 30 1.15 0.10 -7.95
C ILE A 30 0.82 -0.54 -9.30
N GLU A 31 0.32 -1.76 -9.26
CA GLU A 31 -0.03 -2.51 -10.47
C GLU A 31 -1.37 -2.05 -11.04
N HIS A 32 -2.35 -1.77 -10.18
CA HIS A 32 -3.70 -1.41 -10.58
C HIS A 32 -4.27 -0.28 -9.71
N VAL A 33 -5.06 0.60 -10.33
CA VAL A 33 -5.79 1.68 -9.66
C VAL A 33 -7.27 1.55 -10.01
N ALA A 34 -8.10 1.37 -8.99
CA ALA A 34 -9.56 1.44 -9.10
C ALA A 34 -10.04 2.71 -8.39
N LEU A 35 -10.79 3.56 -9.08
CA LEU A 35 -11.38 4.76 -8.48
C LEU A 35 -12.86 4.56 -8.19
N ASN A 36 -13.28 4.93 -6.98
CA ASN A 36 -14.67 4.83 -6.52
C ASN A 36 -15.28 3.43 -6.72
N GLU A 37 -14.45 2.38 -6.63
CA GLU A 37 -14.95 1.01 -6.59
C GLU A 37 -15.80 0.83 -5.32
N ALA A 38 -16.93 0.15 -5.44
CA ALA A 38 -17.78 -0.11 -4.29
C ALA A 38 -17.02 -1.03 -3.32
N ALA A 39 -16.77 -0.55 -2.10
CA ALA A 39 -16.10 -1.31 -1.05
C ALA A 39 -17.13 -1.70 0.02
N ASP A 40 -17.00 -2.91 0.55
CA ASP A 40 -17.79 -3.38 1.69
C ASP A 40 -17.25 -2.73 2.98
N ASP A 41 -18.14 -2.11 3.77
CA ASP A 41 -17.81 -1.50 5.06
C ASP A 41 -17.16 -2.49 6.03
N ALA A 42 -17.46 -3.80 5.89
CA ALA A 42 -16.84 -4.85 6.70
C ALA A 42 -15.30 -4.91 6.56
N LEU A 43 -14.74 -4.45 5.44
CA LEU A 43 -13.28 -4.36 5.22
C LEU A 43 -12.58 -3.41 6.20
N PHE A 44 -13.32 -2.45 6.75
CA PHE A 44 -12.84 -1.45 7.69
C PHE A 44 -13.19 -1.80 9.15
N GLY A 45 -13.84 -2.95 9.37
CA GLY A 45 -14.09 -3.49 10.70
C GLY A 45 -12.80 -3.89 11.42
N LYS A 46 -12.85 -4.01 12.74
CA LYS A 46 -11.71 -4.52 13.50
C LYS A 46 -11.39 -5.95 13.04
N PRO A 47 -10.14 -6.26 12.67
CA PRO A 47 -9.79 -7.62 12.32
C PRO A 47 -9.99 -8.53 13.55
N PRO A 48 -10.45 -9.78 13.37
CA PRO A 48 -10.59 -10.70 14.48
C PRO A 48 -9.23 -10.98 15.11
N ILE A 49 -9.21 -11.11 16.44
CA ILE A 49 -7.99 -11.27 17.25
C ILE A 49 -7.15 -12.50 16.82
N SER A 50 -7.75 -13.46 16.10
CA SER A 50 -7.04 -14.61 15.53
C SER A 50 -5.89 -14.25 14.58
N PHE A 51 -5.89 -13.06 13.98
CA PHE A 51 -4.78 -12.58 13.14
C PHE A 51 -3.59 -12.04 13.94
N ALA A 52 -3.71 -11.85 15.25
CA ALA A 52 -2.67 -11.27 16.10
C ALA A 52 -1.66 -12.30 16.66
N THR A 53 -1.83 -13.60 16.36
CA THR A 53 -0.96 -14.66 16.94
C THR A 53 0.13 -15.10 15.95
N HIS A 54 1.06 -14.21 15.63
CA HIS A 54 2.39 -14.58 15.15
C HIS A 54 3.44 -13.66 15.77
N VAL A 55 3.61 -13.77 17.09
CA VAL A 55 4.88 -13.42 17.73
C VAL A 55 5.49 -14.70 18.27
N THR A 56 6.28 -15.36 17.42
CA THR A 56 7.24 -16.36 17.87
C THR A 56 8.42 -15.60 18.47
N SER A 57 8.50 -15.51 19.80
CA SER A 57 9.75 -15.14 20.48
C SER A 57 10.65 -16.37 20.55
N ARG A 58 11.85 -16.27 19.98
CA ARG A 58 13.01 -17.11 20.36
C ARG A 58 13.68 -16.52 21.58
#